data_AF-A0A118JXF0-F1
#
_entry.id   AF-A0A118JXF0-F1
#
_cell.length_a   1.000
_cell.length_b   1.000
_cell.length_c   1.000
_cell.angle_alpha   90.00
_cell.angle_beta   90.00
_cell.angle_gamma   90.00
#
_symmetry.space_group_name_H-M   'P 1'
#
loop_
_entity.id
_entity.type
_entity.pdbx_description
1 polymer ?
#
loop_
_entity_poly.entity_id
_entity_poly.type
_entity_poly.pdbx_seq_one_letter_code
_entity_poly.pdbx_strand_id
1 'polypeptide(L)'
;MLLIYQASEGLDFADHADDVNCFVEQEDNWRLKDQIANVFEVSLKVTNVPDELEVAPVIAACAKKEFGDYQCNNAMILWSKIKGKGTEFRGPQLVGQAIMKNLPTSDMIESTSIVGPGFVNVKLSRQWMEKSIQKMLKDGIETWAPKLPVKRAVVDFSSPNIAKELHVGHLRSTIIGDTLARMLEYSKVEVLRRNHVGDWGTWVHAIDLHVYFFLVFQSLFSSHLCVVYSANL
;
A
#
# COMPACT_ATOMS: atom_id res chain seq x y z
N MET A 1 17.60 -0.86 -10.34
CA MET A 1 17.33 -1.02 -8.89
C MET A 1 16.05 -0.26 -8.62
N LEU A 2 15.09 -0.82 -7.88
CA LEU A 2 13.87 -0.08 -7.51
C LEU A 2 14.08 0.47 -6.10
N LEU A 3 13.99 1.78 -5.94
CA LEU A 3 14.05 2.42 -4.63
C LEU A 3 12.78 3.21 -4.39
N ILE A 4 12.17 2.99 -3.23
CA ILE A 4 10.99 3.72 -2.76
C ILE A 4 11.44 4.45 -1.50
N TYR A 5 11.37 5.77 -1.54
CA TYR A 5 11.61 6.60 -0.36
C TYR A 5 10.31 7.25 0.07
N GLN A 6 9.99 7.12 1.35
CA GLN A 6 9.02 7.99 2.00
C GLN A 6 9.72 9.31 2.29
N ALA A 7 9.25 10.40 1.69
CA ALA A 7 9.79 11.71 2.01
C ALA A 7 9.28 12.11 3.41
N SER A 8 10.17 12.10 4.41
CA SER A 8 9.94 12.85 5.65
C SER A 8 10.05 14.34 5.34
N GLU A 9 9.31 15.17 6.07
CA GLU A 9 9.10 16.63 5.87
C GLU A 9 10.39 17.49 5.96
N GLY A 10 11.44 17.19 5.20
CA GLY A 10 12.76 17.83 5.34
C GLY A 10 13.50 18.12 4.04
N LEU A 11 12.82 18.20 2.89
CA LEU A 11 13.41 18.72 1.65
C LEU A 11 12.56 19.89 1.17
N ASP A 12 12.81 21.04 1.82
CA ASP A 12 12.27 22.35 1.48
C ASP A 12 12.73 22.79 0.10
N PHE A 13 11.77 23.04 -0.79
CA PHE A 13 11.91 23.98 -1.89
C PHE A 13 10.68 24.91 -1.83
N ALA A 14 10.89 26.04 -1.14
CA ALA A 14 10.18 27.33 -1.12
C ALA A 14 8.68 27.41 -1.51
N ASP A 15 7.88 27.75 -0.49
CA ASP A 15 6.75 28.70 -0.41
C ASP A 15 5.66 28.74 -1.49
N HIS A 16 4.45 28.30 -1.13
CA HIS A 16 3.31 29.22 -0.92
C HIS A 16 2.16 28.54 -0.16
N ALA A 17 1.51 29.35 0.68
CA ALA A 17 0.59 29.00 1.76
C ALA A 17 -0.72 28.33 1.34
N ASP A 18 -1.34 27.56 2.24
CA ASP A 18 -2.49 28.06 3.00
C ASP A 18 -2.97 27.03 4.04
N ASP A 19 -3.27 27.56 5.22
CA ASP A 19 -3.83 26.89 6.39
C ASP A 19 -5.13 26.15 6.06
N VAL A 20 -5.18 24.86 6.39
CA VAL A 20 -6.44 24.16 6.64
C VAL A 20 -6.32 23.42 7.98
N ASN A 21 -6.59 24.18 9.05
CA ASN A 21 -7.31 23.60 10.18
C ASN A 21 -8.58 22.96 9.61
N CYS A 22 -8.83 21.67 9.85
CA CYS A 22 -10.18 21.17 10.07
C CYS A 22 -10.17 19.66 10.38
N PHE A 23 -10.55 19.37 11.61
CA PHE A 23 -11.26 18.18 12.08
C PHE A 23 -10.54 16.83 12.01
N VAL A 24 -10.36 16.28 13.22
CA VAL A 24 -10.36 14.85 13.48
C VAL A 24 -11.71 14.29 13.00
N GLU A 25 -11.84 14.06 11.70
CA GLU A 25 -12.91 13.23 11.16
C GLU A 25 -12.52 11.78 11.40
N GLN A 26 -13.48 10.99 11.87
CA GLN A 26 -13.38 9.55 12.14
C GLN A 26 -12.47 8.88 11.11
N GLU A 27 -11.48 8.12 11.59
CA GLU A 27 -10.68 7.25 10.73
C GLU A 27 -11.62 6.34 9.93
N ASP A 28 -11.91 6.73 8.70
CA ASP A 28 -12.55 5.92 7.67
C ASP A 28 -11.60 4.76 7.37
N ASN A 29 -11.64 3.76 8.25
CA ASN A 29 -10.79 2.61 8.13
C ASN A 29 -11.30 1.80 6.96
N TRP A 30 -10.63 1.92 5.81
CA TRP A 30 -11.04 1.31 4.55
C TRP A 30 -10.94 -0.22 4.58
N ARG A 31 -10.10 -0.79 5.46
CA ARG A 31 -9.92 -2.24 5.57
C ARG A 31 -11.06 -2.86 6.33
N LEU A 32 -11.85 -3.69 5.64
CA LEU A 32 -12.90 -4.51 6.26
C LEU A 32 -12.39 -5.30 7.47
N LYS A 33 -11.19 -5.86 7.40
CA LYS A 33 -10.57 -6.56 8.53
C LYS A 33 -10.41 -5.66 9.76
N ASP A 34 -10.03 -4.40 9.56
CA ASP A 34 -9.81 -3.46 10.66
C ASP A 34 -11.15 -2.89 11.17
N GLN A 35 -12.16 -2.72 10.30
CA GLN A 35 -13.53 -2.40 10.73
C GLN A 35 -14.10 -3.49 11.65
N ILE A 36 -13.92 -4.76 11.28
CA ILE A 36 -14.28 -5.90 12.13
C ILE A 36 -13.43 -5.88 13.41
N ALA A 37 -12.14 -5.54 13.33
CA ALA A 37 -11.25 -5.43 14.48
C ALA A 37 -11.77 -4.44 15.52
N ASN A 38 -12.20 -3.26 15.09
CA ASN A 38 -12.74 -2.23 15.95
C ASN A 38 -14.01 -2.71 16.69
N VAL A 39 -14.89 -3.46 16.02
CA VAL A 39 -16.08 -4.05 16.63
C VAL A 39 -15.70 -5.08 17.71
N PHE A 40 -14.70 -5.92 17.44
CA PHE A 40 -14.22 -6.89 18.43
C PHE A 40 -13.45 -6.24 19.57
N GLU A 41 -12.75 -5.13 19.34
CA GLU A 41 -12.00 -4.42 20.38
C GLU A 41 -12.92 -3.97 21.52
N VAL A 42 -14.10 -3.45 21.20
CA VAL A 42 -15.12 -3.07 22.19
C VAL A 42 -15.56 -4.28 23.03
N SER A 43 -15.86 -5.40 22.35
CA SER A 43 -16.24 -6.64 23.04
C SER A 43 -15.12 -7.21 23.92
N LEU A 44 -13.88 -7.14 23.45
CA LEU A 44 -12.70 -7.63 24.18
C LEU A 44 -12.44 -6.80 25.44
N LYS A 45 -12.59 -5.47 25.38
CA LYS A 45 -12.47 -4.59 26.55
C LYS A 45 -13.50 -4.94 27.63
N VAL A 46 -14.75 -5.18 27.24
CA VAL A 46 -15.84 -5.55 28.17
C VAL A 46 -15.67 -6.96 28.74
N THR A 47 -15.11 -7.88 27.96
CA THR A 47 -14.92 -9.28 28.38
C THR A 47 -13.65 -9.48 29.21
N ASN A 48 -12.76 -8.49 29.28
CA ASN A 48 -11.48 -8.61 29.97
C ASN A 48 -11.66 -8.63 31.49
N VAL A 49 -11.28 -9.75 32.13
CA VAL A 49 -11.38 -9.96 33.60
C VAL A 49 -10.00 -10.00 34.27
N PRO A 50 -8.97 -9.38 33.68
CA PRO A 50 -8.26 -8.35 34.45
C PRO A 50 -7.87 -7.14 33.58
N ASP A 51 -8.06 -5.94 34.11
CA ASP A 51 -7.84 -4.60 33.52
C ASP A 51 -6.39 -4.31 33.02
N GLU A 52 -5.52 -5.32 33.01
CA GLU A 52 -4.07 -5.21 32.73
C GLU A 52 -3.65 -5.86 31.40
N LEU A 53 -4.58 -6.47 30.65
CA LEU A 53 -4.25 -7.21 29.43
C LEU A 53 -4.83 -6.52 28.19
N GLU A 54 -4.08 -5.60 27.60
CA GLU A 54 -4.35 -5.18 26.22
C GLU A 54 -4.12 -6.37 25.27
N VAL A 55 -5.20 -6.87 24.67
CA VAL A 55 -5.14 -7.93 23.66
C VAL A 55 -5.69 -7.38 22.35
N ALA A 56 -4.81 -7.18 21.37
CA ALA A 56 -5.21 -6.77 20.04
C ALA A 56 -6.15 -7.81 19.40
N PRO A 57 -7.20 -7.39 18.68
CA PRO A 57 -8.08 -8.28 17.94
C PRO A 57 -7.33 -9.01 16.81
N VAL A 58 -7.33 -10.34 16.85
CA VAL A 58 -6.73 -11.24 15.87
C VAL A 58 -7.83 -11.80 14.99
N ILE A 59 -8.04 -11.13 13.85
CA ILE A 59 -9.03 -11.52 12.85
C ILE A 59 -8.34 -12.19 11.65
N ALA A 60 -8.89 -13.31 11.22
CA ALA A 60 -8.50 -14.02 10.02
C ALA A 60 -9.73 -14.28 9.14
N ALA A 61 -9.51 -14.39 7.82
CA ALA A 61 -10.56 -14.87 6.93
C ALA A 61 -10.75 -16.38 7.14
N CYS A 62 -12.00 -16.84 7.11
CA CYS A 62 -12.31 -18.25 7.26
C CYS A 62 -11.88 -19.03 6.01
N ALA A 63 -11.23 -20.19 6.20
CA ALA A 63 -10.79 -21.02 5.08
C ALA A 63 -11.95 -21.78 4.39
N LYS A 64 -13.03 -22.06 5.12
CA LYS A 64 -14.22 -22.74 4.61
C LYS A 64 -15.45 -21.86 4.79
N LYS A 65 -16.31 -21.84 3.76
CA LYS A 65 -17.56 -21.07 3.74
C LYS A 65 -18.57 -21.48 4.83
N GLU A 66 -18.50 -22.72 5.30
CA GLU A 66 -19.31 -23.25 6.40
C GLU A 66 -19.05 -22.52 7.73
N PHE A 67 -17.86 -21.94 7.89
CA PHE A 67 -17.44 -21.22 9.09
C PHE A 67 -17.66 -19.71 8.99
N GLY A 68 -18.35 -19.21 7.97
CA GLY A 68 -18.57 -17.78 7.75
C GLY A 68 -17.45 -17.12 6.94
N ASP A 69 -17.36 -15.80 7.03
CA ASP A 69 -16.43 -14.97 6.24
C ASP A 69 -15.15 -14.68 7.03
N TYR A 70 -15.29 -14.35 8.31
CA TYR A 70 -14.19 -14.00 9.20
C TYR A 70 -14.27 -14.77 10.52
N GLN A 71 -13.13 -14.99 11.15
CA GLN A 71 -13.00 -15.61 12.47
C GLN A 71 -12.12 -14.75 13.38
N CYS A 72 -12.53 -14.63 14.64
CA CYS A 72 -11.76 -14.03 15.71
C CYS A 72 -11.16 -15.13 16.58
N ASN A 73 -9.83 -15.12 16.72
CA ASN A 73 -9.06 -16.16 17.41
C ASN A 73 -8.70 -15.77 18.86
N ASN A 74 -9.23 -14.65 19.36
CA ASN A 74 -8.83 -14.06 20.64
C ASN A 74 -9.21 -14.90 21.85
N ALA A 75 -10.26 -15.72 21.78
CA ALA A 75 -10.72 -16.51 22.91
C ALA A 75 -9.63 -17.45 23.46
N MET A 76 -8.80 -18.04 22.59
CA MET A 76 -7.69 -18.90 23.00
C MET A 76 -6.53 -18.12 23.65
N ILE A 77 -6.23 -16.93 23.10
CA ILE A 77 -5.18 -16.06 23.61
C ILE A 77 -5.56 -15.55 25.00
N LEU A 78 -6.80 -15.08 25.15
CA LEU A 78 -7.36 -14.66 26.43
C LEU A 78 -7.40 -15.82 27.41
N TRP A 79 -7.88 -17.00 27.01
CA TRP A 79 -7.91 -18.19 27.87
C TRP A 79 -6.52 -18.54 28.42
N SER A 80 -5.49 -18.57 27.57
CA SER A 80 -4.12 -18.86 27.99
C SER A 80 -3.60 -17.87 29.04
N LYS A 81 -4.07 -16.61 29.01
CA LYS A 81 -3.68 -15.56 29.96
C LYS A 81 -4.48 -15.58 31.27
N ILE A 82 -5.74 -16.02 31.24
CA ILE A 82 -6.63 -16.04 32.41
C ILE A 82 -6.67 -17.40 33.13
N LYS A 83 -6.22 -18.48 32.47
CA LYS A 83 -6.18 -19.83 33.04
C LYS A 83 -5.28 -19.83 34.29
N GLY A 84 -5.87 -20.16 35.44
CA GLY A 84 -5.18 -20.19 36.73
C GLY A 84 -5.36 -18.94 37.60
N LYS A 85 -5.98 -17.86 37.09
CA LYS A 85 -6.26 -16.63 37.85
C LYS A 85 -7.61 -16.63 38.59
N GLY A 86 -8.29 -17.78 38.71
CA GLY A 86 -9.57 -17.88 39.43
C GLY A 86 -10.74 -17.12 38.78
N THR A 87 -10.71 -16.94 37.46
CA THR A 87 -11.80 -16.27 36.72
C THR A 87 -13.03 -17.17 36.57
N GLU A 88 -14.20 -16.58 36.35
CA GLU A 88 -15.48 -17.32 36.17
C GLU A 88 -15.50 -18.23 34.93
N PHE A 89 -14.57 -18.01 33.98
CA PHE A 89 -14.51 -18.77 32.75
C PHE A 89 -13.91 -20.16 32.97
N ARG A 90 -14.69 -21.21 32.67
CA ARG A 90 -14.27 -22.62 32.72
C ARG A 90 -13.87 -23.17 31.35
N GLY A 91 -13.14 -22.38 30.56
CA GLY A 91 -12.60 -22.82 29.28
C GLY A 91 -12.66 -21.76 28.18
N PRO A 92 -11.91 -21.94 27.08
CA PRO A 92 -11.82 -20.96 25.99
C PRO A 92 -13.15 -20.80 25.24
N GLN A 93 -14.01 -21.82 25.24
CA GLN A 93 -15.34 -21.75 24.64
C GLN A 93 -16.25 -20.74 25.36
N LEU A 94 -16.20 -20.68 26.71
CA LEU A 94 -16.97 -19.72 27.50
C LEU A 94 -16.46 -18.29 27.31
N VAL A 95 -15.15 -18.12 27.13
CA VAL A 95 -14.56 -16.83 26.75
C VAL A 95 -15.10 -16.39 25.38
N GLY A 96 -15.14 -17.29 24.39
CA GLY A 96 -15.74 -17.02 23.09
C GLY A 96 -17.23 -16.64 23.19
N GLN A 97 -17.99 -17.28 24.07
CA GLN A 97 -19.39 -16.93 24.34
C GLN A 97 -19.56 -15.55 24.96
N ALA A 98 -18.68 -15.19 25.89
CA ALA A 98 -18.69 -13.86 26.49
C ALA A 98 -18.34 -12.78 25.45
N ILE A 99 -17.32 -13.01 24.62
CA ILE A 99 -16.98 -12.11 23.50
C ILE A 99 -18.19 -11.96 22.58
N MET A 100 -18.82 -13.06 22.19
CA MET A 100 -20.00 -13.03 21.32
C MET A 100 -21.17 -12.26 21.93
N LYS A 101 -21.43 -12.43 23.23
CA LYS A 101 -22.52 -11.75 23.95
C LYS A 101 -22.27 -10.25 24.11
N ASN A 102 -21.00 -9.86 24.23
CA ASN A 102 -20.58 -8.47 24.41
C ASN A 102 -20.32 -7.75 23.08
N LEU A 103 -20.61 -8.38 21.93
CA LEU A 103 -20.50 -7.70 20.64
C LEU A 103 -21.56 -6.59 20.53
N PRO A 104 -21.16 -5.36 20.14
CA PRO A 104 -22.13 -4.30 19.89
C PRO A 104 -22.99 -4.65 18.66
N THR A 105 -24.25 -4.21 18.68
CA THR A 105 -25.13 -4.34 17.53
C THR A 105 -24.57 -3.51 16.37
N SER A 106 -24.29 -4.17 15.25
CA SER A 106 -23.77 -3.52 14.04
C SER A 106 -24.47 -4.05 12.80
N ASP A 107 -24.80 -3.16 11.86
CA ASP A 107 -25.44 -3.52 10.59
C ASP A 107 -24.57 -4.43 9.70
N MET A 108 -23.27 -4.46 9.97
CA MET A 108 -22.27 -5.23 9.24
C MET A 108 -22.35 -6.73 9.52
N ILE A 109 -22.73 -7.14 10.73
CA ILE A 109 -22.71 -8.54 11.17
C ILE A 109 -24.11 -9.15 11.06
N GLU A 110 -24.27 -10.20 10.26
CA GLU A 110 -25.53 -10.94 10.13
C GLU A 110 -25.73 -11.92 11.29
N SER A 111 -24.69 -12.69 11.58
CA SER A 111 -24.71 -13.74 12.59
C SER A 111 -23.30 -14.06 13.05
N THR A 112 -23.21 -14.51 14.29
CA THR A 112 -21.98 -14.99 14.90
C THR A 112 -22.19 -16.39 15.45
N SER A 113 -21.22 -17.28 15.24
CA SER A 113 -21.24 -18.63 15.77
C SER A 113 -19.92 -18.96 16.44
N ILE A 114 -19.94 -19.92 17.37
CA ILE A 114 -18.73 -20.35 18.07
C ILE A 114 -18.42 -21.77 17.65
N VAL A 115 -17.20 -21.98 17.16
CA VAL A 115 -16.76 -23.29 16.65
C VAL A 115 -15.50 -23.74 17.39
N GLY A 116 -15.44 -25.05 17.65
CA GLY A 116 -14.28 -25.71 18.25
C GLY A 116 -13.94 -25.16 19.64
N PRO A 117 -12.66 -24.86 19.92
CA PRO A 117 -12.20 -24.44 21.24
C PRO A 117 -12.63 -23.02 21.63
N GLY A 118 -13.26 -22.24 20.75
CA GLY A 118 -13.66 -20.85 21.04
C GLY A 118 -13.43 -19.88 19.88
N PHE A 119 -13.34 -20.35 18.64
CA PHE A 119 -13.28 -19.46 17.48
C PHE A 119 -14.62 -18.77 17.30
N VAL A 120 -14.63 -17.44 17.33
CA VAL A 120 -15.83 -16.64 17.10
C VAL A 120 -15.90 -16.33 15.62
N ASN A 121 -16.75 -17.06 14.91
CA ASN A 121 -16.97 -16.93 13.48
C ASN A 121 -18.03 -15.86 13.22
N VAL A 122 -17.83 -15.08 12.17
CA VAL A 122 -18.65 -13.94 11.78
C VAL A 122 -19.08 -14.13 10.33
N LYS A 123 -20.39 -14.01 10.12
CA LYS A 123 -20.98 -13.91 8.78
C LYS A 123 -21.42 -12.47 8.55
N LEU A 124 -20.99 -11.91 7.43
CA LEU A 124 -21.31 -10.53 7.07
C LEU A 124 -22.74 -10.42 6.53
N SER A 125 -23.39 -9.30 6.84
CA SER A 125 -24.73 -8.98 6.37
C SER A 125 -24.74 -8.74 4.87
N ARG A 126 -25.60 -9.50 4.17
CA ARG A 126 -25.81 -9.31 2.73
C ARG A 126 -26.31 -7.90 2.40
N GLN A 127 -27.22 -7.37 3.20
CA GLN A 127 -27.79 -6.03 3.00
C GLN A 127 -26.71 -4.94 3.13
N TRP A 128 -25.79 -5.12 4.08
CA TRP A 128 -24.66 -4.21 4.24
C TRP A 128 -23.71 -4.28 3.04
N MET A 129 -23.36 -5.48 2.58
CA MET A 129 -22.52 -5.66 1.38
C MET A 129 -23.16 -5.04 0.13
N GLU A 130 -24.46 -5.23 -0.07
CA GLU A 130 -25.21 -4.63 -1.18
C GLU A 130 -25.17 -3.10 -1.14
N LYS A 131 -25.40 -2.50 0.04
CA LYS A 131 -25.29 -1.05 0.23
C LYS A 131 -23.87 -0.55 -0.07
N SER A 132 -22.84 -1.26 0.40
CA SER A 132 -21.44 -0.90 0.14
C SER A 132 -21.11 -0.94 -1.36
N ILE A 133 -21.54 -1.97 -2.08
CA ILE A 133 -21.35 -2.07 -3.54
C ILE A 133 -22.14 -0.98 -4.28
N GLN A 134 -23.37 -0.69 -3.87
CA GLN A 134 -24.15 0.40 -4.46
C GLN A 134 -23.49 1.77 -4.24
N LYS A 135 -22.92 2.00 -3.06
CA LYS A 135 -22.13 3.20 -2.75
C LYS A 135 -20.91 3.29 -3.68
N MET A 136 -20.17 2.19 -3.85
CA MET A 136 -19.04 2.11 -4.79
C MET A 136 -19.43 2.48 -6.23
N LEU A 137 -20.57 1.98 -6.70
CA LEU A 137 -21.04 2.24 -8.06
C LEU A 137 -21.50 3.69 -8.28
N LYS A 138 -22.06 4.34 -7.25
CA LYS A 138 -22.54 5.73 -7.31
C LYS A 138 -21.41 6.74 -7.15
N ASP A 139 -20.55 6.53 -6.16
CA ASP A 139 -19.50 7.48 -5.78
C ASP A 139 -18.22 7.29 -6.60
N GLY A 140 -18.13 6.20 -7.37
CA GLY A 140 -16.99 5.84 -8.19
C GLY A 140 -15.90 5.10 -7.42
N ILE A 141 -15.06 4.36 -8.14
CA ILE A 141 -14.05 3.48 -7.54
C ILE A 141 -13.00 4.26 -6.73
N GLU A 142 -12.77 5.53 -7.07
CA GLU A 142 -11.80 6.39 -6.38
C GLU A 142 -12.09 6.58 -4.89
N THR A 143 -13.36 6.48 -4.48
CA THR A 143 -13.72 6.57 -3.05
C THR A 143 -13.29 5.37 -2.22
N TRP A 144 -12.95 4.26 -2.89
CA TRP A 144 -12.42 3.04 -2.26
C TRP A 144 -10.90 3.02 -2.21
N ALA A 145 -10.25 4.05 -2.73
CA ALA A 145 -8.81 4.18 -2.60
C ALA A 145 -8.38 4.14 -1.12
N PRO A 146 -7.40 3.30 -0.77
CA PRO A 146 -6.91 3.25 0.59
C PRO A 146 -6.24 4.58 0.93
N LYS A 147 -6.69 5.25 1.98
CA LYS A 147 -6.01 6.45 2.51
C LYS A 147 -4.78 5.99 3.27
N LEU A 148 -3.60 6.24 2.72
CA LEU A 148 -2.34 5.95 3.37
C LEU A 148 -1.92 7.15 4.23
N PRO A 149 -1.25 6.94 5.37
CA PRO A 149 -0.71 8.04 6.19
C PRO A 149 0.48 8.75 5.52
N VAL A 150 0.91 8.28 4.33
CA VAL A 150 2.03 8.82 3.58
C VAL A 150 1.50 9.93 2.66
N LYS A 151 2.00 11.16 2.85
CA LYS A 151 1.65 12.29 1.97
C LYS A 151 2.38 12.24 0.62
N ARG A 152 3.67 11.88 0.64
CA ARG A 152 4.54 11.92 -0.53
C ARG A 152 5.48 10.72 -0.61
N ALA A 153 5.63 10.17 -1.82
CA ALA A 153 6.53 9.06 -2.12
C ALA A 153 7.38 9.37 -3.36
N VAL A 154 8.66 9.02 -3.30
CA VAL A 154 9.55 9.09 -4.47
C VAL A 154 9.77 7.66 -4.97
N VAL A 155 9.45 7.42 -6.25
CA VAL A 155 9.65 6.12 -6.90
C VAL A 155 10.72 6.30 -7.96
N ASP A 156 11.89 5.72 -7.72
CA ASP A 156 12.98 5.69 -8.68
C ASP A 156 12.99 4.35 -9.45
N PHE A 157 12.86 4.44 -10.77
CA PHE A 157 12.74 3.29 -11.64
C PHE A 157 13.29 3.54 -13.05
N SER A 158 13.35 2.48 -13.86
CA SER A 158 14.01 2.44 -15.18
C SER A 158 15.53 2.52 -15.09
N SER A 159 16.07 3.67 -14.67
CA SER A 159 17.50 4.01 -14.54
C SER A 159 18.38 3.44 -15.67
N PRO A 160 18.05 3.72 -16.96
CA PRO A 160 18.87 3.23 -18.06
C PRO A 160 20.19 4.01 -18.15
N ASN A 161 21.20 3.39 -18.75
CA ASN A 161 22.49 4.03 -18.99
C ASN A 161 22.49 4.60 -20.42
N ILE A 162 22.73 5.91 -20.60
CA ILE A 162 22.49 6.60 -21.89
C ILE A 162 23.35 6.01 -23.01
N ALA A 163 24.58 5.59 -22.71
CA ALA A 163 25.49 5.01 -23.68
C ALA A 163 25.27 3.52 -23.99
N LYS A 164 24.23 2.90 -23.45
CA LYS A 164 23.93 1.49 -23.70
C LYS A 164 22.50 1.31 -24.16
N GLU A 165 22.31 0.41 -25.12
CA GLU A 165 20.97 0.03 -25.57
C GLU A 165 20.10 -0.43 -24.40
N LEU A 166 18.83 -0.02 -24.44
CA LEU A 166 17.82 -0.46 -23.48
C LEU A 166 17.59 -1.97 -23.62
N HIS A 167 18.05 -2.73 -22.62
CA HIS A 167 17.81 -4.17 -22.56
C HIS A 167 16.69 -4.54 -21.57
N VAL A 168 16.23 -5.79 -21.64
CA VAL A 168 15.13 -6.38 -20.83
C VAL A 168 15.31 -6.19 -19.31
N GLY A 169 16.53 -5.96 -18.84
CA GLY A 169 16.82 -5.67 -17.43
C GLY A 169 16.22 -4.35 -16.95
N HIS A 170 16.23 -3.30 -17.79
CA HIS A 170 15.60 -2.01 -17.49
C HIS A 170 14.07 -2.07 -17.68
N LEU A 171 13.57 -2.99 -18.50
CA LEU A 171 12.12 -3.16 -18.71
C LEU A 171 11.42 -3.62 -17.42
N ARG A 172 12.02 -4.55 -16.68
CA ARG A 172 11.46 -5.05 -15.40
C ARG A 172 11.31 -3.94 -14.36
N SER A 173 12.36 -3.13 -14.16
CA SER A 173 12.29 -2.00 -13.21
C SER A 173 11.27 -0.97 -13.68
N THR A 174 11.16 -0.74 -14.99
CA THR A 174 10.19 0.19 -15.56
C THR A 174 8.75 -0.23 -15.28
N ILE A 175 8.39 -1.48 -15.58
CA ILE A 175 7.03 -1.99 -15.38
C ILE A 175 6.65 -1.99 -13.89
N ILE A 176 7.54 -2.49 -13.01
CA ILE A 176 7.26 -2.56 -11.58
C ILE A 176 7.17 -1.16 -10.97
N GLY A 177 8.09 -0.26 -11.31
CA GLY A 177 8.10 1.11 -10.81
C GLY A 177 6.87 1.90 -11.22
N ASP A 178 6.47 1.82 -12.49
CA ASP A 178 5.26 2.50 -12.97
C ASP A 178 4.00 1.93 -12.32
N THR A 179 3.91 0.60 -12.16
CA THR A 179 2.76 -0.02 -11.49
C THR A 179 2.64 0.45 -10.04
N LEU A 180 3.76 0.51 -9.30
CA LEU A 180 3.78 1.00 -7.92
C LEU A 180 3.43 2.48 -7.82
N ALA A 181 3.96 3.31 -8.73
CA ALA A 181 3.62 4.73 -8.78
C ALA A 181 2.12 4.93 -8.99
N ARG A 182 1.50 4.18 -9.92
CA ARG A 182 0.04 4.23 -10.14
C ARG A 182 -0.77 3.77 -8.92
N MET A 183 -0.31 2.73 -8.21
CA MET A 183 -0.99 2.26 -6.98
C MET A 183 -0.94 3.30 -5.87
N LEU A 184 0.19 4.00 -5.72
CA LEU A 184 0.36 5.08 -4.73
C LEU A 184 -0.48 6.31 -5.10
N GLU A 185 -0.51 6.71 -6.37
CA GLU A 185 -1.37 7.80 -6.85
C GLU A 185 -2.86 7.48 -6.68
N TYR A 186 -3.25 6.23 -6.94
CA TYR A 186 -4.61 5.77 -6.68
C TYR A 186 -4.97 5.95 -5.21
N SER A 187 -4.02 5.68 -4.30
CA SER A 187 -4.12 5.91 -2.85
C SER A 187 -4.03 7.39 -2.43
N LYS A 188 -4.12 8.31 -3.40
CA LYS A 188 -4.03 9.77 -3.24
C LYS A 188 -2.71 10.26 -2.62
N VAL A 189 -1.64 9.48 -2.74
CA VAL A 189 -0.28 9.88 -2.35
C VAL A 189 0.33 10.72 -3.47
N GLU A 190 1.02 11.80 -3.12
CA GLU A 190 1.81 12.56 -4.09
C GLU A 190 3.04 11.75 -4.51
N VAL A 191 3.09 11.30 -5.76
CA VAL A 191 4.18 10.46 -6.26
C VAL A 191 5.11 11.24 -7.17
N LEU A 192 6.39 11.31 -6.78
CA LEU A 192 7.47 11.82 -7.61
C LEU A 192 8.16 10.65 -8.32
N ARG A 193 7.85 10.48 -9.60
CA ARG A 193 8.55 9.54 -10.47
C ARG A 193 9.92 10.10 -10.82
N ARG A 194 10.98 9.40 -10.40
CA ARG A 194 12.36 9.74 -10.77
C ARG A 194 12.91 8.64 -11.66
N ASN A 195 13.68 9.06 -12.65
CA ASN A 195 14.48 8.16 -13.46
C ASN A 195 15.92 8.58 -13.23
N HIS A 196 16.62 7.85 -12.37
CA HIS A 196 18.03 8.11 -12.11
C HIS A 196 18.87 7.56 -13.26
N VAL A 197 18.86 8.28 -14.37
CA VAL A 197 19.58 7.91 -15.60
C VAL A 197 21.08 7.86 -15.30
N GLY A 198 21.76 6.85 -15.83
CA GLY A 198 23.22 6.82 -15.84
C GLY A 198 23.71 7.80 -16.90
N ASP A 199 23.88 9.06 -16.54
CA ASP A 199 24.35 10.17 -17.38
C ASP A 199 25.76 10.65 -16.98
N TRP A 200 26.31 10.11 -15.91
CA TRP A 200 27.65 10.43 -15.42
C TRP A 200 28.60 9.25 -15.57
N GLY A 201 29.67 9.43 -16.36
CA GLY A 201 30.74 8.42 -16.51
C GLY A 201 31.77 8.74 -17.59
N THR A 202 32.87 7.99 -17.60
CA THR A 202 33.98 8.17 -18.56
C THR A 202 33.54 8.00 -20.02
N TRP A 203 32.49 7.21 -20.25
CA TRP A 203 31.92 7.00 -21.58
C TRP A 203 31.30 8.26 -22.19
N VAL A 204 30.82 9.22 -21.38
CA VAL A 204 30.25 10.50 -21.85
C VAL A 204 31.32 11.26 -22.64
N HIS A 205 32.49 11.42 -22.02
CA HIS A 205 33.65 12.06 -22.62
C HIS A 205 34.12 11.35 -23.90
N ALA A 206 34.07 10.01 -23.92
CA ALA A 206 34.46 9.24 -25.09
C ALA A 206 33.48 9.43 -26.27
N ILE A 207 32.18 9.52 -26.00
CA ILE A 207 31.16 9.80 -27.01
C ILE A 207 31.32 11.23 -27.54
N ASP A 208 31.50 12.22 -26.65
CA ASP A 208 31.68 13.62 -27.03
C ASP A 208 32.90 13.79 -27.94
N LEU A 209 34.03 13.16 -27.58
CA LEU A 209 35.24 13.20 -28.39
C LEU A 209 35.04 12.53 -29.76
N HIS A 210 34.33 11.41 -29.82
CA HIS A 210 34.04 10.71 -31.06
C HIS A 210 33.14 11.54 -32.00
N VAL A 211 32.07 12.14 -31.46
CA VAL A 211 31.18 13.02 -32.22
C VAL A 211 31.95 14.25 -32.73
N TYR A 212 32.77 14.86 -31.88
CA TYR A 212 33.62 15.98 -32.28
C TYR A 212 34.57 15.60 -33.43
N PHE A 213 35.27 14.47 -33.31
CA PHE A 213 36.18 14.00 -34.35
C PHE A 213 35.43 13.68 -35.66
N PHE A 214 34.26 13.05 -35.57
CA PHE A 214 33.41 12.76 -36.73
C PHE A 214 32.96 14.04 -37.44
N LEU A 215 32.50 15.06 -36.71
CA LEU A 215 32.09 16.35 -37.28
C LEU A 215 33.27 17.10 -37.92
N VAL A 216 34.44 17.10 -37.29
CA VAL A 216 35.66 17.71 -37.85
C VAL A 216 36.09 16.97 -39.13
N PHE A 217 36.06 15.64 -39.13
CA PHE A 217 36.37 14.84 -40.30
C PHE A 217 35.37 15.13 -41.44
N GLN A 218 34.07 15.17 -41.16
CA GLN A 218 33.06 15.49 -42.17
C GLN A 218 33.24 16.90 -42.77
N SER A 219 33.62 17.89 -41.97
CA SER A 219 33.95 19.25 -42.43
C SER A 219 35.20 19.29 -43.32
N LEU A 220 36.26 18.56 -42.96
CA LEU A 220 37.50 18.46 -43.74
C LEU A 220 37.29 17.76 -45.09
N PHE A 221 36.45 16.73 -45.14
CA PHE A 221 36.17 15.99 -46.39
C PHE A 221 35.08 16.63 -47.25
N SER A 222 34.14 17.38 -46.67
CA SER A 222 33.17 18.18 -47.43
C SER A 222 33.84 19.32 -48.20
N SER A 223 34.91 19.91 -47.65
CA SER A 223 35.72 20.92 -48.33
C SER A 223 36.64 20.36 -49.42
N HIS A 224 37.07 19.10 -49.32
CA HIS A 224 37.93 18.45 -50.33
C HIS A 224 37.15 17.85 -51.51
N LEU A 225 35.91 17.40 -51.33
CA LEU A 225 35.08 16.93 -52.46
C LEU A 225 34.66 18.08 -53.39
N CYS A 226 34.55 19.30 -52.88
CA CYS A 226 34.19 20.48 -53.67
C CYS A 226 35.32 20.91 -54.63
N VAL A 227 36.59 20.70 -54.26
CA VAL A 227 37.74 21.06 -55.11
C VAL A 227 37.96 20.06 -56.25
N VAL A 228 37.65 18.78 -56.06
CA VAL A 228 37.86 17.75 -57.10
C VAL A 228 36.85 17.83 -58.25
N TYR A 229 35.63 18.36 -58.01
CA TYR A 229 34.63 18.56 -59.06
C TYR A 229 34.79 19.85 -59.88
N SER A 230 35.67 20.78 -59.48
CA SER A 230 35.89 22.05 -60.20
C SER A 230 37.16 22.05 -61.08
N ALA A 231 37.91 20.96 -61.14
CA ALA A 231 39.18 20.88 -61.88
C ALA A 231 39.13 20.05 -63.19
N ASN A 232 37.94 19.60 -63.61
CA ASN A 232 37.72 18.88 -64.88
C ASN A 232 36.44 19.37 -65.60
N LEU A 233 36.39 20.67 -65.90
CA LEU A 233 35.52 21.28 -66.90
C LEU A 233 36.32 22.33 -67.68
#